data_AF-A0A2N9NDX2-F1
#
_entry.id   AF-A0A2N9NDX2-F1
#
_cell.length_a   1.000
_cell.length_b   1.000
_cell.length_c   1.000
_cell.angle_alpha   90.00
_cell.angle_beta   90.00
_cell.angle_gamma   90.00
#
_symmetry.space_group_name_H-M   'P 1'
#
loop_
_entity.id
_entity.type
_entity.pdbx_description
1 polymer ?
#
loop_
_entity_poly.entity_id
_entity_poly.type
_entity_poly.pdbx_seq_one_letter_code
_entity_poly.pdbx_strand_id
1 'polypeptide(L)'
;MKKMLVTITLAAASAAAFAQGKVSLQNDPSCLYTMPTAPWRCAPQDQNLAGQPIPISGPLPSGAVLEVGLYGGTASTLLTLQTAVLLNPVGGSGAPWDGMPPATHVHIDGTPNSNGDGSLGMTGYVAGDPAYFQVAVWDSAYANPFIAEACMSPYVGFNHVFSMTPGTSIPYLAINLAGGTTWIDAGNEHPLILGIIPEPSALALAGSATALLFIFRRRKS
;
A
#
# COMPACT_ATOMS: atom_id res chain seq x y z
N MET A 1 1.58 -14.18 -48.97
CA MET A 1 2.59 -13.41 -48.20
C MET A 1 2.07 -12.03 -47.77
N LYS A 2 1.52 -11.18 -48.67
CA LYS A 2 0.98 -9.86 -48.29
C LYS A 2 -0.09 -9.88 -47.18
N LYS A 3 -0.98 -10.88 -47.16
CA LYS A 3 -2.02 -11.03 -46.12
C LYS A 3 -1.45 -11.40 -44.73
N MET A 4 -0.34 -12.14 -44.68
CA MET A 4 0.28 -12.58 -43.43
C MET A 4 1.06 -11.45 -42.76
N LEU A 5 1.70 -10.59 -43.56
CA LEU A 5 2.36 -9.38 -43.08
C LEU A 5 1.38 -8.40 -42.43
N VAL A 6 0.19 -8.22 -43.03
CA VAL A 6 -0.87 -7.34 -42.49
C VAL A 6 -1.41 -7.89 -41.16
N THR A 7 -1.63 -9.19 -41.03
CA THR A 7 -2.10 -9.77 -39.76
C THR A 7 -1.06 -9.65 -38.65
N ILE A 8 0.23 -9.81 -38.96
CA ILE A 8 1.33 -9.63 -37.99
C ILE A 8 1.48 -8.16 -37.60
N THR A 9 1.35 -7.21 -38.54
CA THR A 9 1.38 -5.77 -38.20
C THR A 9 0.15 -5.35 -37.42
N LEU A 10 -1.04 -5.90 -37.74
CA LEU A 10 -2.25 -5.63 -36.97
C LEU A 10 -2.15 -6.23 -35.57
N ALA A 11 -1.64 -7.46 -35.42
CA ALA A 11 -1.42 -8.07 -34.10
C ALA A 11 -0.33 -7.34 -33.27
N ALA A 12 0.74 -6.86 -33.91
CA ALA A 12 1.76 -6.04 -33.27
C ALA A 12 1.24 -4.64 -32.89
N ALA A 13 0.39 -4.03 -33.72
CA ALA A 13 -0.30 -2.78 -33.42
C ALA A 13 -1.35 -2.95 -32.31
N SER A 14 -2.04 -4.09 -32.26
CA SER A 14 -2.95 -4.46 -31.16
C SER A 14 -2.19 -4.66 -29.86
N ALA A 15 -1.01 -5.31 -29.88
CA ALA A 15 -0.18 -5.49 -28.69
C ALA A 15 0.39 -4.14 -28.18
N ALA A 16 0.75 -3.23 -29.08
CA ALA A 16 1.17 -1.87 -28.72
C ALA A 16 0.00 -1.03 -28.16
N ALA A 17 -1.24 -1.29 -28.59
CA ALA A 17 -2.43 -0.60 -28.08
C ALA A 17 -2.85 -1.03 -26.67
N PHE A 18 -2.39 -2.18 -26.17
CA PHE A 18 -2.62 -2.63 -24.79
C PHE A 18 -1.59 -2.09 -23.77
N ALA A 19 -0.59 -1.33 -24.21
CA ALA A 19 0.45 -0.75 -23.34
C ALA A 19 0.21 0.73 -23.01
N GLN A 20 -0.94 1.30 -23.35
CA GLN A 20 -1.28 2.68 -23.03
C GLN A 20 -2.40 2.72 -21.99
N GLY A 21 -2.04 3.08 -20.77
CA GLY A 21 -3.05 3.33 -19.76
C GLY A 21 -2.49 4.09 -18.59
N LYS A 22 -3.19 5.17 -18.26
CA LYS A 22 -3.16 5.75 -16.93
C LYS A 22 -3.51 4.64 -15.92
N VAL A 23 -2.63 4.49 -14.95
CA VAL A 23 -2.80 3.57 -13.85
C VAL A 23 -3.52 4.35 -12.75
N SER A 24 -4.86 4.35 -12.78
CA SER A 24 -5.65 4.90 -11.69
C SER A 24 -5.83 3.82 -10.65
N LEU A 25 -5.01 3.84 -9.60
CA LEU A 25 -5.31 3.14 -8.36
C LEU A 25 -6.45 3.90 -7.69
N GLN A 26 -7.65 3.33 -7.74
CA GLN A 26 -8.79 3.87 -7.03
C GLN A 26 -8.93 3.09 -5.73
N ASN A 27 -9.13 3.81 -4.63
CA ASN A 27 -9.55 3.17 -3.40
C ASN A 27 -10.95 2.60 -3.67
N ASP A 28 -11.10 1.29 -3.52
CA ASP A 28 -12.40 0.66 -3.59
C ASP A 28 -13.22 1.18 -2.39
N PRO A 29 -14.37 1.84 -2.61
CA PRO A 29 -15.24 2.27 -1.51
C PRO A 29 -15.75 1.11 -0.65
N SER A 30 -15.62 -0.15 -1.10
CA SER A 30 -15.89 -1.34 -0.32
C SER A 30 -14.74 -1.74 0.63
N CYS A 31 -13.54 -1.19 0.44
CA CYS A 31 -12.29 -1.54 1.14
C CYS A 31 -11.69 -0.32 1.85
N LEU A 32 -12.27 0.03 3.00
CA LEU A 32 -11.85 1.19 3.79
C LEU A 32 -10.71 0.86 4.75
N TYR A 33 -9.89 1.85 5.09
CA TYR A 33 -8.99 1.75 6.25
C TYR A 33 -9.81 1.78 7.52
N THR A 34 -9.69 0.72 8.33
CA THR A 34 -10.49 0.55 9.54
C THR A 34 -9.61 0.44 10.77
N MET A 35 -10.12 0.97 11.88
CA MET A 35 -9.56 0.75 13.21
C MET A 35 -9.48 -0.74 13.53
N PRO A 36 -8.57 -1.15 14.43
CA PRO A 36 -8.50 -2.53 14.90
C PRO A 36 -9.89 -3.01 15.38
N THR A 37 -10.30 -4.22 14.99
CA THR A 37 -11.62 -4.77 15.37
C THR A 37 -11.72 -5.09 16.86
N ALA A 38 -10.60 -5.46 17.49
CA ALA A 38 -10.55 -5.72 18.92
C ALA A 38 -10.30 -4.40 19.68
N PRO A 39 -11.22 -3.93 20.55
CA PRO A 39 -11.09 -2.62 21.19
C PRO A 39 -9.82 -2.43 22.00
N TRP A 40 -9.32 -3.48 22.67
CA TRP A 40 -8.08 -3.43 23.45
C TRP A 40 -6.82 -3.20 22.61
N ARG A 41 -6.89 -3.31 21.27
CA ARG A 41 -5.80 -2.96 20.35
C ARG A 41 -5.77 -1.47 20.00
N CYS A 42 -6.83 -0.73 20.29
CA CYS A 42 -6.86 0.71 20.15
C CYS A 42 -6.33 1.36 21.43
N ALA A 43 -5.88 2.61 21.33
CA ALA A 43 -5.69 3.44 22.53
C ALA A 43 -7.01 3.50 23.34
N PRO A 44 -6.96 3.62 24.68
CA PRO A 44 -8.15 3.63 25.53
C PRO A 44 -9.24 4.62 25.08
N GLN A 45 -8.84 5.78 24.55
CA GLN A 45 -9.73 6.83 24.07
C GLN A 45 -10.45 6.47 22.76
N ASP A 46 -9.87 5.57 21.97
CA ASP A 46 -10.32 5.25 20.61
C ASP A 46 -11.09 3.91 20.56
N GLN A 47 -11.25 3.22 21.70
CA GLN A 47 -11.89 1.89 21.76
C GLN A 47 -13.31 1.86 21.20
N ASN A 48 -14.04 2.98 21.28
CA ASN A 48 -15.39 3.11 20.72
C ASN A 48 -15.42 3.14 19.19
N LEU A 49 -14.26 3.36 18.56
CA LEU A 49 -14.08 3.36 17.11
C LEU A 49 -13.59 2.00 16.59
N ALA A 50 -13.43 1.00 17.46
CA ALA A 50 -12.95 -0.32 17.06
C ALA A 50 -13.81 -0.93 15.94
N GLY A 51 -13.14 -1.40 14.87
CA GLY A 51 -13.78 -1.95 13.67
C GLY A 51 -14.51 -0.94 12.79
N GLN A 52 -14.51 0.35 13.14
CA GLN A 52 -15.07 1.41 12.31
C GLN A 52 -14.03 1.92 11.29
N PRO A 53 -14.47 2.48 10.16
CA PRO A 53 -13.61 3.27 9.30
C PRO A 53 -12.93 4.41 10.07
N ILE A 54 -11.69 4.71 9.70
CA ILE A 54 -10.93 5.79 10.37
C ILE A 54 -11.57 7.14 10.03
N PRO A 55 -11.96 7.95 11.03
CA PRO A 55 -12.55 9.26 10.77
C PRO A 55 -11.59 10.17 10.00
N ILE A 56 -12.08 10.91 9.00
CA ILE A 56 -11.24 11.83 8.18
C ILE A 56 -11.37 13.31 8.57
N SER A 57 -12.26 13.64 9.50
CA SER A 57 -12.56 15.03 9.89
C SER A 57 -11.59 15.65 10.90
N GLY A 58 -10.65 14.87 11.43
CA GLY A 58 -9.70 15.32 12.44
C GLY A 58 -8.96 14.17 13.13
N PRO A 59 -8.00 14.47 14.02
CA PRO A 59 -7.28 13.46 14.76
C PRO A 59 -8.23 12.53 15.52
N LEU A 60 -7.77 11.31 15.79
CA LEU A 60 -8.50 10.39 16.66
C LEU A 60 -8.72 11.01 18.05
N PRO A 61 -9.71 10.53 18.84
CA PRO A 61 -9.89 10.98 20.23
C PRO A 61 -8.62 10.92 21.10
N SER A 62 -7.70 9.99 20.84
CA SER A 62 -6.37 9.93 21.45
C SER A 62 -5.41 11.06 21.06
N GLY A 63 -5.73 11.83 20.01
CA GLY A 63 -4.87 12.81 19.38
C GLY A 63 -4.03 12.25 18.22
N ALA A 64 -4.10 10.94 17.95
CA ALA A 64 -3.33 10.32 16.88
C ALA A 64 -3.78 10.79 15.49
N VAL A 65 -2.80 11.13 14.66
CA VAL A 65 -2.99 11.41 13.24
C VAL A 65 -2.31 10.28 12.47
N LEU A 66 -3.03 9.72 11.52
CA LEU A 66 -2.60 8.58 10.73
C LEU A 66 -2.15 9.05 9.35
N GLU A 67 -1.08 8.42 8.89
CA GLU A 67 -0.48 8.66 7.59
C GLU A 67 -0.57 7.39 6.76
N VAL A 68 -0.91 7.54 5.49
CA VAL A 68 -1.00 6.46 4.50
C VAL A 68 0.10 6.66 3.49
N GLY A 69 0.99 5.69 3.38
CA GLY A 69 2.13 5.70 2.46
C GLY A 69 2.03 4.64 1.39
N LEU A 70 2.36 5.03 0.15
CA LEU A 70 2.60 4.10 -0.94
C LEU A 70 4.10 3.84 -1.04
N TYR A 71 4.49 2.59 -0.86
CA TYR A 71 5.82 2.07 -1.09
C TYR A 71 5.88 1.42 -2.47
N GLY A 72 6.98 1.63 -3.18
CA GLY A 72 7.21 1.13 -4.53
C GLY A 72 8.66 0.68 -4.71
N GLY A 73 8.89 -0.32 -5.55
CA GLY A 73 10.23 -0.81 -5.86
C GLY A 73 10.31 -1.71 -7.09
N THR A 74 11.52 -2.01 -7.53
CA THR A 74 11.80 -2.94 -8.63
C THR A 74 11.90 -4.40 -8.17
N ALA A 75 11.83 -4.63 -6.85
CA ALA A 75 11.75 -5.94 -6.23
C ALA A 75 10.82 -5.90 -5.03
N SER A 76 10.12 -7.01 -4.74
CA SER A 76 9.20 -7.11 -3.60
C SER A 76 9.87 -6.95 -2.23
N THR A 77 11.19 -7.06 -2.15
CA THR A 77 11.99 -6.92 -0.94
C THR A 77 12.70 -5.57 -0.81
N LEU A 78 12.63 -4.73 -1.84
CA LEU A 78 13.33 -3.44 -1.90
C LEU A 78 12.33 -2.35 -2.28
N LEU A 79 11.50 -1.97 -1.33
CA LEU A 79 10.50 -0.92 -1.50
C LEU A 79 10.96 0.38 -0.83
N THR A 80 10.74 1.50 -1.51
CA THR A 80 10.98 2.85 -0.99
C THR A 80 9.69 3.65 -0.97
N LEU A 81 9.58 4.59 -0.04
CA LEU A 81 8.40 5.47 0.06
C LEU A 81 8.31 6.34 -1.20
N GLN A 82 7.18 6.24 -1.91
CA GLN A 82 6.89 7.01 -3.12
C GLN A 82 6.08 8.26 -2.80
N THR A 83 5.08 8.11 -1.92
CA THR A 83 4.28 9.23 -1.41
C THR A 83 3.66 8.87 -0.07
N ALA A 84 3.28 9.88 0.69
CA ALA A 84 2.47 9.72 1.89
C ALA A 84 1.48 10.87 2.04
N VAL A 85 0.32 10.57 2.60
CA VAL A 85 -0.73 11.55 2.91
C VAL A 85 -1.34 11.31 4.28
N LEU A 86 -1.69 12.39 4.95
CA LEU A 86 -2.40 12.33 6.22
C LEU A 86 -3.87 11.96 5.98
N LEU A 87 -4.32 10.93 6.68
CA LEU A 87 -5.69 10.41 6.60
C LEU A 87 -6.66 11.26 7.40
N ASN A 88 -6.25 11.73 8.57
CA ASN A 88 -7.10 12.44 9.52
C ASN A 88 -6.38 13.61 10.23
N PRO A 89 -5.75 14.54 9.48
CA PRO A 89 -5.06 15.69 10.07
C PRO A 89 -6.03 16.66 10.74
N VAL A 90 -5.50 17.57 11.57
CA VAL A 90 -6.27 18.70 12.12
C VAL A 90 -6.85 19.53 10.97
N GLY A 91 -8.17 19.71 10.95
CA GLY A 91 -8.88 20.39 9.86
C GLY A 91 -9.41 19.46 8.76
N GLY A 92 -9.11 18.16 8.86
CA GLY A 92 -9.57 17.11 7.95
C GLY A 92 -8.68 16.91 6.72
N SER A 93 -8.74 15.72 6.11
CA SER A 93 -7.89 15.37 4.95
C SER A 93 -8.44 15.81 3.60
N GLY A 94 -9.72 16.23 3.54
CA GLY A 94 -10.41 16.49 2.27
C GLY A 94 -10.72 15.21 1.47
N ALA A 95 -10.56 14.04 2.10
CA ALA A 95 -10.99 12.78 1.52
C ALA A 95 -12.53 12.71 1.39
N PRO A 96 -13.07 11.87 0.48
CA PRO A 96 -14.50 11.84 0.22
C PRO A 96 -15.32 11.10 1.29
N TRP A 97 -14.73 10.13 2.00
CA TRP A 97 -15.39 9.29 3.01
C TRP A 97 -14.41 8.85 4.10
N ASP A 98 -14.93 8.50 5.29
CA ASP A 98 -14.12 7.92 6.36
C ASP A 98 -13.40 6.65 5.89
N GLY A 99 -12.15 6.47 6.32
CA GLY A 99 -11.30 5.35 5.93
C GLY A 99 -10.75 5.44 4.50
N MET A 100 -10.99 6.53 3.77
CA MET A 100 -10.35 6.77 2.46
C MET A 100 -9.28 7.87 2.58
N PRO A 101 -8.09 7.68 1.99
CA PRO A 101 -7.09 8.73 1.90
C PRO A 101 -7.48 9.74 0.80
N PRO A 102 -7.01 11.00 0.88
CA PRO A 102 -7.17 11.95 -0.21
C PRO A 102 -6.42 11.46 -1.46
N ALA A 103 -6.88 11.89 -2.64
CA ALA A 103 -6.25 11.52 -3.89
C ALA A 103 -4.82 12.07 -3.98
N THR A 104 -3.87 11.21 -4.32
CA THR A 104 -2.48 11.59 -4.56
C THR A 104 -2.13 11.43 -6.04
N HIS A 105 -1.24 12.30 -6.52
CA HIS A 105 -0.63 12.14 -7.83
C HIS A 105 0.82 11.72 -7.64
N VAL A 106 1.12 10.46 -7.94
CA VAL A 106 2.48 9.93 -7.90
C VAL A 106 2.90 9.60 -9.31
N HIS A 107 4.08 10.06 -9.65
CA HIS A 107 4.69 9.78 -10.93
C HIS A 107 5.85 8.81 -10.72
N ILE A 108 5.78 7.64 -11.34
CA ILE A 108 6.83 6.62 -11.28
C ILE A 108 7.62 6.63 -12.59
N ASP A 109 8.89 7.02 -12.52
CA ASP A 109 9.86 6.96 -13.60
C ASP A 109 11.22 6.46 -13.09
N GLY A 110 12.17 6.23 -14.01
CA GLY A 110 13.53 5.81 -13.63
C GLY A 110 14.40 6.96 -13.12
N THR A 111 13.89 8.19 -13.10
CA THR A 111 14.66 9.42 -12.86
C THR A 111 13.89 10.40 -11.97
N PRO A 112 14.32 10.63 -10.72
CA PRO A 112 13.65 11.57 -9.82
C PRO A 112 13.37 12.93 -10.48
N ASN A 113 12.14 13.42 -10.34
CA ASN A 113 11.69 14.75 -10.75
C ASN A 113 11.84 15.07 -12.25
N SER A 114 11.77 14.09 -13.14
CA SER A 114 11.95 14.33 -14.59
C SER A 114 10.94 15.34 -15.17
N ASN A 115 9.77 15.48 -14.55
CA ASN A 115 8.69 16.38 -14.97
C ASN A 115 8.51 17.62 -14.09
N GLY A 116 9.37 17.86 -13.09
CA GLY A 116 9.25 19.01 -12.20
C GLY A 116 8.09 18.94 -11.19
N ASP A 117 7.49 17.76 -11.00
CA ASP A 117 6.35 17.51 -10.11
C ASP A 117 6.75 17.16 -8.67
N GLY A 118 8.06 17.13 -8.38
CA GLY A 118 8.58 16.74 -7.06
C GLY A 118 8.53 15.24 -6.79
N SER A 119 8.20 14.41 -7.78
CA SER A 119 8.28 12.96 -7.62
C SER A 119 9.71 12.52 -7.36
N LEU A 120 9.89 11.61 -6.40
CA LEU A 120 11.18 10.98 -6.15
C LEU A 120 11.53 9.91 -7.20
N GLY A 121 10.59 9.54 -8.07
CA GLY A 121 10.75 8.45 -9.02
C GLY A 121 11.01 7.11 -8.32
N MET A 122 11.21 6.07 -9.12
CA MET A 122 11.60 4.75 -8.64
C MET A 122 12.90 4.34 -9.32
N THR A 123 14.02 4.55 -8.62
CA THR A 123 15.36 4.25 -9.15
C THR A 123 15.46 2.83 -9.69
N GLY A 124 15.96 2.68 -10.91
CA GLY A 124 16.10 1.39 -11.58
C GLY A 124 14.83 0.88 -12.24
N TYR A 125 13.74 1.64 -12.19
CA TYR A 125 12.53 1.36 -12.95
C TYR A 125 12.81 1.34 -14.46
N VAL A 126 12.34 0.28 -15.12
CA VAL A 126 12.39 0.11 -16.57
C VAL A 126 10.96 -0.11 -17.05
N ALA A 127 10.53 0.67 -18.03
CA ALA A 127 9.20 0.50 -18.61
C ALA A 127 9.07 -0.88 -19.27
N GLY A 128 7.97 -1.58 -19.01
CA GLY A 128 7.78 -2.98 -19.43
C GLY A 128 8.24 -4.03 -18.43
N ASP A 129 8.95 -3.65 -17.35
CA ASP A 129 9.33 -4.56 -16.26
C ASP A 129 8.34 -4.49 -15.08
N PRO A 130 8.17 -5.58 -14.31
CA PRO A 130 7.36 -5.56 -13.10
C PRO A 130 7.89 -4.55 -12.06
N ALA A 131 6.97 -3.75 -11.54
CA ALA A 131 7.13 -2.89 -10.39
C ALA A 131 6.30 -3.47 -9.22
N TYR A 132 6.80 -3.33 -8.00
CA TYR A 132 6.21 -3.89 -6.78
C TYR A 132 5.77 -2.77 -5.86
N PHE A 133 4.66 -2.97 -5.15
CA PHE A 133 4.00 -1.94 -4.36
C PHE A 133 3.47 -2.50 -3.06
N GLN A 134 3.47 -1.66 -2.04
CA GLN A 134 2.86 -1.94 -0.74
C GLN A 134 2.29 -0.65 -0.19
N VAL A 135 1.14 -0.73 0.46
CA VAL A 135 0.54 0.35 1.21
C VAL A 135 0.76 0.09 2.69
N ALA A 136 1.24 1.11 3.38
CA ALA A 136 1.37 1.10 4.83
C ALA A 136 0.55 2.24 5.42
N VAL A 137 0.02 2.03 6.62
CA VAL A 137 -0.63 3.06 7.43
C VAL A 137 0.06 3.09 8.79
N TRP A 138 0.39 4.27 9.30
CA TRP A 138 1.03 4.42 10.60
C TRP A 138 0.62 5.72 11.30
N ASP A 139 0.85 5.81 12.61
CA ASP A 139 0.76 7.06 13.35
C ASP A 139 1.88 8.03 12.92
N SER A 140 1.51 9.21 12.43
CA SER A 140 2.41 10.24 11.93
C SER A 140 3.36 10.80 12.98
N ALA A 141 3.17 10.48 14.27
CA ALA A 141 4.16 10.74 15.31
C ALA A 141 5.48 9.98 15.09
N TYR A 142 5.45 8.89 14.31
CA TYR A 142 6.64 8.12 13.92
C TYR A 142 7.11 8.50 12.51
N ALA A 143 8.42 8.49 12.30
CA ALA A 143 9.01 8.91 11.03
C ALA A 143 8.71 7.95 9.85
N ASN A 144 8.37 6.69 10.12
CA ASN A 144 8.01 5.68 9.13
C ASN A 144 7.27 4.51 9.83
N PRO A 145 6.53 3.66 9.07
CA PRO A 145 5.76 2.55 9.64
C PRO A 145 6.62 1.47 10.30
N PHE A 146 7.87 1.27 9.86
CA PHE A 146 8.75 0.28 10.48
C PHE A 146 9.17 0.67 11.91
N ILE A 147 9.36 1.97 12.17
CA ILE A 147 9.58 2.47 13.52
C ILE A 147 8.30 2.34 14.35
N ALA A 148 7.14 2.67 13.78
CA ALA A 148 5.85 2.52 14.47
C ALA A 148 5.61 1.05 14.88
N GLU A 149 5.90 0.11 13.98
CA GLU A 149 5.83 -1.33 14.25
C GLU A 149 6.83 -1.78 15.32
N ALA A 150 8.09 -1.35 15.24
CA ALA A 150 9.11 -1.66 16.24
C ALA A 150 8.75 -1.11 17.63
N CYS A 151 8.06 0.03 17.68
CA CYS A 151 7.53 0.62 18.92
C CYS A 151 6.19 0.01 19.36
N MET A 152 5.70 -1.03 18.67
CA MET A 152 4.43 -1.69 18.93
C MET A 152 3.24 -0.72 18.94
N SER A 153 3.24 0.26 18.04
CA SER A 153 2.14 1.21 17.90
C SER A 153 0.83 0.46 17.63
N PRO A 154 -0.29 0.85 18.27
CA PRO A 154 -1.60 0.32 17.95
C PRO A 154 -2.06 0.70 16.53
N TYR A 155 -1.46 1.76 15.97
CA TYR A 155 -1.81 2.33 14.68
C TYR A 155 -0.68 2.12 13.70
N VAL A 156 -0.48 0.86 13.32
CA VAL A 156 0.39 0.47 12.21
C VAL A 156 -0.22 -0.71 11.48
N GLY A 157 -0.13 -0.72 10.16
CA GLY A 157 -0.62 -1.81 9.32
C GLY A 157 0.00 -1.77 7.93
N PHE A 158 0.16 -2.95 7.34
CA PHE A 158 0.68 -3.13 5.99
C PHE A 158 -0.28 -4.01 5.20
N ASN A 159 -0.51 -3.67 3.94
CA ASN A 159 -1.12 -4.62 3.03
C ASN A 159 -0.05 -5.60 2.51
N HIS A 160 -0.49 -6.59 1.75
CA HIS A 160 0.43 -7.45 1.01
C HIS A 160 1.09 -6.71 -0.14
N VAL A 161 2.34 -7.08 -0.44
CA VAL A 161 3.03 -6.61 -1.63
C VAL A 161 2.31 -7.12 -2.88
N PHE A 162 2.01 -6.22 -3.80
CA PHE A 162 1.42 -6.51 -5.10
C PHE A 162 2.34 -6.00 -6.22
N SER A 163 2.16 -6.46 -7.45
CA SER A 163 2.99 -6.03 -8.59
C SER A 163 2.16 -5.55 -9.78
N MET A 164 2.75 -4.70 -10.60
CA MET A 164 2.19 -4.20 -11.85
C MET A 164 3.29 -4.09 -12.91
N THR A 165 2.96 -4.36 -14.17
CA THR A 165 3.88 -4.16 -15.29
C THR A 165 3.37 -3.00 -16.15
N PRO A 166 3.97 -1.81 -16.03
CA PRO A 166 3.58 -0.65 -16.81
C PRO A 166 4.03 -0.75 -18.27
N GLY A 167 3.26 -0.12 -19.16
CA GLY A 167 3.55 -0.13 -20.59
C GLY A 167 4.76 0.73 -21.01
N THR A 168 5.19 0.58 -22.26
CA THR A 168 6.44 1.14 -22.79
C THR A 168 6.34 2.57 -23.34
N SER A 169 5.16 3.20 -23.31
CA SER A 169 4.95 4.60 -23.76
C SER A 169 4.16 5.40 -22.73
N ILE A 170 4.71 6.51 -22.25
CA ILE A 170 4.12 7.31 -21.16
C ILE A 170 3.85 8.76 -21.62
N PRO A 171 2.68 9.09 -22.16
CA PRO A 171 2.13 10.44 -22.01
C PRO A 171 1.49 10.54 -20.61
N TYR A 172 2.06 11.37 -19.75
CA TYR A 172 1.48 11.70 -18.44
C TYR A 172 0.18 12.48 -18.63
N LEU A 173 -0.96 11.80 -18.48
CA LEU A 173 -2.28 12.42 -18.60
C LEU A 173 -2.75 12.92 -17.24
N ALA A 174 -3.34 14.12 -17.20
CA ALA A 174 -3.91 14.69 -15.99
C ALA A 174 -4.97 13.77 -15.32
N ILE A 175 -5.12 13.88 -13.99
CA ILE A 175 -6.08 13.12 -13.16
C ILE A 175 -7.52 13.17 -13.70
N ASN A 176 -7.89 14.18 -14.47
CA ASN A 176 -9.26 14.44 -14.90
C ASN A 176 -9.66 13.75 -16.22
N LEU A 177 -8.74 13.02 -16.87
CA LEU A 177 -9.00 12.34 -18.15
C LEU A 177 -9.20 10.83 -17.93
N ALA A 178 -10.26 10.26 -18.52
CA ALA A 178 -10.63 8.84 -18.42
C ALA A 178 -9.66 7.91 -19.18
N GLY A 179 -9.53 6.67 -18.70
CA GLY A 179 -8.70 5.61 -19.28
C GLY A 179 -8.05 4.77 -18.17
N GLY A 180 -8.29 3.46 -18.14
CA GLY A 180 -7.78 2.55 -17.11
C GLY A 180 -7.17 1.30 -17.73
N THR A 181 -6.08 0.82 -17.12
CA THR A 181 -5.50 -0.49 -17.41
C THR A 181 -6.33 -1.61 -16.77
N THR A 182 -6.39 -2.76 -17.42
CA THR A 182 -7.00 -3.98 -16.89
C THR A 182 -6.12 -4.56 -15.78
N TRP A 183 -6.55 -4.37 -14.54
CA TRP A 183 -5.98 -5.06 -13.38
C TRP A 183 -6.48 -6.50 -13.35
N ILE A 184 -5.59 -7.41 -12.95
CA ILE A 184 -6.00 -8.71 -12.43
C ILE A 184 -6.02 -8.55 -10.92
N ASP A 185 -7.16 -8.83 -10.31
CA ASP A 185 -7.34 -8.85 -8.85
C ASP A 185 -6.18 -9.65 -8.21
N ALA A 186 -5.55 -9.08 -7.19
CA ALA A 186 -4.53 -9.77 -6.41
C ALA A 186 -5.16 -10.86 -5.51
N GLY A 187 -6.49 -10.84 -5.35
CA GLY A 187 -7.25 -11.80 -4.56
C GLY A 187 -7.14 -11.57 -3.05
N ASN A 188 -6.78 -10.35 -2.64
CA ASN A 188 -6.58 -9.94 -1.26
C ASN A 188 -7.07 -8.50 -0.98
N GLU A 189 -8.06 -8.04 -1.74
CA GLU A 189 -8.69 -6.72 -1.67
C GLU A 189 -9.52 -6.57 -0.39
N HIS A 190 -8.94 -6.81 0.77
CA HIS A 190 -9.61 -6.68 2.05
C HIS A 190 -9.34 -5.30 2.67
N PRO A 191 -10.27 -4.77 3.48
CA PRO A 191 -10.02 -3.61 4.32
C PRO A 191 -8.68 -3.77 5.05
N LEU A 192 -7.79 -2.78 4.93
CA LEU A 192 -6.56 -2.79 5.71
C LEU A 192 -6.93 -2.41 7.15
N ILE A 193 -6.93 -3.43 8.01
CA ILE A 193 -7.20 -3.32 9.44
C ILE A 193 -5.90 -2.95 10.15
N LEU A 194 -5.92 -1.88 10.94
CA LEU A 194 -4.75 -1.49 11.71
C LEU A 194 -4.50 -2.41 12.90
N GLY A 195 -3.24 -2.44 13.32
CA GLY A 195 -2.75 -3.15 14.48
C GLY A 195 -1.89 -4.34 14.10
N ILE A 196 -0.86 -4.58 14.90
CA ILE A 196 0.08 -5.69 14.70
C ILE A 196 -0.65 -7.01 14.99
N ILE A 197 -1.07 -7.73 13.94
CA ILE A 197 -1.48 -9.13 14.09
C ILE A 197 -0.18 -9.93 14.08
N PRO A 198 0.26 -10.53 15.21
CA PRO A 198 1.42 -11.42 15.16
C PRO A 198 1.11 -12.50 14.15
N GLU A 199 1.95 -12.63 13.13
CA GLU A 199 1.79 -13.66 12.12
C GLU A 199 1.68 -15.03 12.81
N PRO A 200 0.85 -15.97 12.31
CA PRO A 200 0.73 -17.31 12.89
C PRO A 200 2.09 -18.01 13.06
N SER A 201 3.05 -17.69 12.18
CA SER A 201 4.44 -18.14 12.21
C SER A 201 5.19 -17.71 13.47
N ALA A 202 4.96 -16.48 13.97
CA ALA A 202 5.60 -15.97 15.18
C ALA A 202 5.13 -16.72 16.44
N LEU A 203 3.85 -17.07 16.50
CA LEU A 203 3.28 -17.90 17.57
C LEU A 203 3.81 -19.34 17.51
N ALA A 204 3.96 -19.90 16.31
CA ALA A 204 4.58 -21.21 16.12
C ALA A 204 6.07 -21.22 16.53
N LEU A 205 6.80 -20.13 16.26
CA LEU A 205 8.20 -19.99 16.67
C LEU A 205 8.33 -19.86 18.21
N ALA A 206 7.48 -19.07 18.86
CA ALA A 206 7.44 -18.97 20.31
C ALA A 206 7.07 -20.32 20.97
N GLY A 207 6.11 -21.04 20.39
CA GLY A 207 5.72 -22.38 20.83
C GLY A 207 6.86 -23.40 20.71
N SER A 208 7.58 -23.39 19.59
CA SER A 208 8.73 -24.28 19.38
C SER A 208 9.93 -23.96 20.28
N ALA A 209 10.20 -22.68 20.54
CA ALA A 209 11.22 -22.25 21.52
C ALA A 209 10.88 -22.73 22.94
N THR A 210 9.61 -22.62 23.34
CA THR A 210 9.13 -23.09 24.65
C THR A 210 9.21 -24.62 24.77
N ALA A 211 8.86 -25.35 23.70
CA ALA A 211 8.98 -26.80 23.64
C ALA A 211 10.45 -27.27 23.75
N LEU A 212 11.38 -26.60 23.06
CA LEU A 212 12.82 -26.87 23.17
C LEU A 212 13.32 -26.66 24.60
N LEU A 213 12.94 -25.57 25.25
CA LEU A 213 13.27 -25.30 26.66
C LEU A 213 12.79 -26.42 27.59
N PHE A 214 11.57 -26.94 27.39
CA PHE A 214 11.04 -28.07 28.17
C PHE A 214 11.81 -29.37 27.93
N ILE A 215 12.20 -29.66 26.69
CA ILE A 215 12.99 -30.84 26.34
C ILE A 215 14.38 -30.77 26.99
N PHE A 216 15.06 -29.62 26.92
CA PHE A 216 16.36 -29.44 27.55
C PHE A 216 16.29 -29.45 29.09
N ARG A 217 15.19 -28.94 29.67
CA ARG A 217 14.99 -28.96 31.12
C ARG A 217 14.72 -30.37 31.66
N ARG A 218 14.05 -31.24 30.89
CA ARG A 218 13.82 -32.66 31.26
C ARG A 218 15.07 -33.54 31.17
N ARG A 219 16.08 -33.17 30.39
CA ARG A 219 17.35 -33.93 30.29
C ARG A 219 18.34 -33.68 31.43
N LYS A 220 18.03 -32.75 32.34
CA LYS A 220 18.86 -32.42 33.52
C LYS A 220 18.28 -32.92 34.86
N SER A 221 17.19 -33.68 34.83
CA SER A 221 16.67 -34.42 35.99
C SER A 221 16.92 -35.91 35.83
#